data_AF-A0A5P9CD66-F1
#
_entry.id   AF-A0A5P9CD66-F1
#
_cell.length_a   1.000
_cell.length_b   1.000
_cell.length_c   1.000
_cell.angle_alpha   90.00
_cell.angle_beta   90.00
_cell.angle_gamma   90.00
#
_symmetry.space_group_name_H-M   'P 1'
#
loop_
_entity.id
_entity.type
_entity.pdbx_description
1 polymer ?
#
loop_
_entity_poly.entity_id
_entity_poly.type
_entity_poly.pdbx_seq_one_letter_code
_entity_poly.pdbx_strand_id
1 'polypeptide(L)'
;MRHLLTGLANVVLLLANTLILIGPLLLIALGKFVLPGQAARDACSRGVMWAAEFWAENCKRIFALLTPTRWDIRGNAELRQDCSYLVISNHQSWVDIPALVQAFNRKTPYFKFFLKQELIWVPFLGLAFWALDYPFMKRYSRAFLEKNPHMKGKDLEITKAACEKFKRLPVTVVNYLEGTRFTPAKQAQQQSPYRYLLKPKAGGVAFVLAALGEQLDAVLDVTLVYPDQQVPGFWDLLSGQVAKVIVDIRTLPLDPTLCRGDYENDPAFRQQMQDWVSALWQAKDARIADLRHDAQP
;
A
#
# COMPACT_ATOMS: atom_id res chain seq x y z
N MET A 1 -33.31 2.46 2.03
CA MET A 1 -33.08 3.91 1.79
C MET A 1 -31.89 4.47 2.58
N ARG A 2 -31.74 4.17 3.88
CA ARG A 2 -30.62 4.67 4.71
C ARG A 2 -29.23 4.40 4.13
N HIS A 3 -28.92 3.16 3.75
CA HIS A 3 -27.61 2.78 3.17
C HIS A 3 -27.27 3.55 1.88
N LEU A 4 -28.26 3.76 1.00
CA LEU A 4 -28.06 4.53 -0.22
C LEU A 4 -27.75 6.00 0.08
N LEU A 5 -28.50 6.63 0.98
CA LEU A 5 -28.27 8.02 1.38
C LEU A 5 -26.91 8.19 2.07
N THR A 6 -26.54 7.27 2.96
CA THR A 6 -25.20 7.22 3.58
C THR A 6 -24.11 7.08 2.53
N GLY A 7 -24.29 6.18 1.55
CA GLY A 7 -23.37 5.99 0.43
C GLY A 7 -23.18 7.26 -0.40
N LEU A 8 -24.29 7.89 -0.80
CA LEU A 8 -24.27 9.13 -1.59
C LEU A 8 -23.64 10.29 -0.81
N ALA A 9 -23.97 10.44 0.48
CA ALA A 9 -23.38 11.46 1.34
C ALA A 9 -21.85 11.29 1.47
N ASN A 10 -21.38 10.05 1.70
CA ASN A 10 -19.96 9.74 1.71
C ASN A 10 -19.30 10.11 0.37
N VAL A 11 -19.88 9.71 -0.76
CA VAL A 11 -19.35 10.02 -2.09
C VAL A 11 -19.23 11.52 -2.32
N VAL A 12 -20.28 12.30 -2.00
CA VAL A 12 -20.28 13.76 -2.16
C VAL A 12 -19.21 14.41 -1.29
N LEU A 13 -19.11 14.03 -0.02
CA LEU A 13 -18.13 14.64 0.90
C LEU A 13 -16.69 14.26 0.55
N LEU A 14 -16.44 13.00 0.16
CA LEU A 14 -15.12 12.57 -0.31
C LEU A 14 -14.72 13.26 -1.62
N LEU A 15 -15.67 13.44 -2.54
CA LEU A 15 -15.43 14.19 -3.78
C LEU A 15 -15.13 15.66 -3.48
N ALA A 16 -15.94 16.32 -2.65
CA ALA A 16 -15.72 17.70 -2.25
C ALA A 16 -14.35 17.88 -1.58
N ASN A 17 -14.00 17.01 -0.62
CA ASN A 17 -12.69 17.00 0.03
C ASN A 17 -11.54 16.87 -0.99
N THR A 18 -11.72 16.01 -2.01
CA THR A 18 -10.73 15.83 -3.07
C THR A 18 -10.61 17.07 -3.96
N LEU A 19 -11.72 17.65 -4.41
CA LEU A 19 -11.75 18.82 -5.29
C LEU A 19 -11.20 20.08 -4.59
N ILE A 20 -11.46 20.23 -3.30
CA ILE A 20 -10.94 21.37 -2.52
C ILE A 20 -9.42 21.26 -2.34
N LEU A 21 -8.90 20.07 -2.06
CA LEU A 21 -7.48 19.88 -1.70
C LEU A 21 -6.57 19.64 -2.89
N ILE A 22 -7.09 19.19 -4.04
CA ILE A 22 -6.26 18.94 -5.23
C ILE A 22 -5.62 20.23 -5.76
N GLY A 23 -6.34 21.36 -5.75
CA GLY A 23 -5.81 22.65 -6.21
C GLY A 23 -4.57 23.10 -5.44
N PRO A 24 -4.66 23.28 -4.10
CA PRO A 24 -3.51 23.60 -3.26
C PRO A 24 -2.37 22.58 -3.38
N LEU A 25 -2.68 21.29 -3.42
CA LEU A 25 -1.67 20.23 -3.59
C LEU A 25 -0.88 20.41 -4.89
N LEU A 26 -1.56 20.66 -6.01
CA LEU A 26 -0.91 20.88 -7.31
C LEU A 26 -0.12 22.19 -7.35
N LEU A 27 -0.58 23.27 -6.71
CA LEU A 27 0.17 24.51 -6.61
C LEU A 27 1.49 24.31 -5.85
N ILE A 28 1.47 23.57 -4.73
CA ILE A 28 2.70 23.22 -3.99
C ILE A 28 3.60 22.33 -4.84
N ALA A 29 3.02 21.37 -5.57
CA ALA A 29 3.77 20.47 -6.46
C ALA A 29 4.45 21.23 -7.61
N LEU A 30 3.82 22.25 -8.19
CA LEU A 30 4.44 23.13 -9.19
C LEU A 30 5.65 23.87 -8.62
N GLY A 31 5.58 24.29 -7.35
CA GLY A 31 6.72 24.88 -6.64
C GLY A 31 7.97 23.99 -6.66
N LYS A 32 7.82 22.67 -6.60
CA LYS A 32 8.93 21.71 -6.70
C LYS A 32 9.67 21.79 -8.05
N PHE A 33 9.00 22.21 -9.11
CA PHE A 33 9.60 22.32 -10.44
C PHE A 33 10.26 23.69 -10.68
N VAL A 34 9.63 24.75 -10.17
CA VAL A 34 10.05 26.14 -10.42
C VAL A 34 11.14 26.59 -9.44
N LEU A 35 11.09 26.15 -8.19
CA LEU A 35 12.00 26.65 -7.16
C LEU A 35 13.43 26.08 -7.34
N PRO A 36 14.47 26.94 -7.24
CA PRO A 36 15.86 26.52 -7.30
C PRO A 36 16.29 25.87 -5.97
N GLY A 37 17.24 24.96 -6.06
CA GLY A 37 17.86 24.34 -4.88
C GLY A 37 17.11 23.16 -4.30
N GLN A 38 17.88 22.21 -3.77
CA GLN A 38 17.38 20.93 -3.29
C GLN A 38 16.49 21.07 -2.04
N ALA A 39 16.84 21.96 -1.11
CA ALA A 39 16.08 22.20 0.11
C ALA A 39 14.65 22.73 -0.16
N ALA A 40 14.49 23.63 -1.13
CA ALA A 40 13.18 24.16 -1.52
C ALA A 40 12.29 23.07 -2.12
N ARG A 41 12.87 22.21 -2.97
CA ARG A 41 12.16 21.05 -3.55
C ARG A 41 11.71 20.06 -2.49
N ASP A 42 12.54 19.78 -1.49
CA ASP A 42 12.18 18.90 -0.39
C ASP A 42 11.12 19.51 0.53
N ALA A 43 11.15 20.83 0.74
CA ALA A 43 10.08 21.54 1.45
C ALA A 43 8.73 21.43 0.70
N CYS A 44 8.72 21.60 -0.62
CA CYS A 44 7.53 21.35 -1.44
C CYS A 44 7.06 19.89 -1.33
N SER A 45 7.97 18.91 -1.42
CA SER A 45 7.63 17.50 -1.26
C SER A 45 6.99 17.22 0.11
N ARG A 46 7.51 17.79 1.20
CA ARG A 46 6.88 17.70 2.53
C ARG A 46 5.50 18.37 2.55
N GLY A 47 5.32 19.52 1.92
CA GLY A 47 4.04 20.20 1.80
C GLY A 47 3.00 19.39 1.03
N VAL A 48 3.38 18.74 -0.07
CA VAL A 48 2.51 17.83 -0.84
C VAL A 48 2.10 16.62 0.01
N MET A 49 3.05 16.01 0.74
CA MET A 49 2.73 14.90 1.66
C MET A 49 1.78 15.35 2.78
N TRP A 50 2.01 16.52 3.38
CA TRP A 50 1.12 17.07 4.40
C TRP A 50 -0.30 17.29 3.88
N ALA A 51 -0.46 17.81 2.65
CA ALA A 51 -1.76 17.99 2.03
C ALA A 51 -2.48 16.64 1.82
N ALA A 52 -1.74 15.61 1.44
CA ALA A 52 -2.27 14.25 1.26
C ALA A 52 -2.64 13.58 2.59
N GLU A 53 -1.84 13.77 3.65
CA GLU A 53 -2.16 13.33 5.01
C GLU A 53 -3.42 14.03 5.56
N PHE A 54 -3.56 15.33 5.27
CA PHE A 54 -4.74 16.10 5.66
C PHE A 54 -5.99 15.63 4.90
N TRP A 55 -5.88 15.39 3.59
CA TRP A 55 -6.95 14.78 2.80
C TRP A 55 -7.37 13.42 3.38
N ALA A 56 -6.41 12.55 3.69
CA ALA A 56 -6.65 11.24 4.28
C ALA A 56 -7.29 11.34 5.67
N GLU A 57 -6.89 12.32 6.48
CA GLU A 57 -7.50 12.58 7.79
C GLU A 57 -8.96 13.01 7.68
N ASN A 58 -9.30 13.84 6.69
CA ASN A 58 -10.69 14.20 6.41
C ASN A 58 -11.50 12.98 5.95
N CYS A 59 -10.94 12.09 5.13
CA CYS A 59 -11.59 10.83 4.76
C CYS A 59 -11.90 9.97 5.99
N LYS A 60 -10.96 9.85 6.95
CA LYS A 60 -11.18 9.14 8.22
C LYS A 60 -12.35 9.75 9.02
N ARG A 61 -12.40 11.08 9.11
CA ARG A 61 -13.48 11.82 9.81
C ARG A 61 -14.83 11.61 9.14
N ILE A 62 -14.89 11.66 7.82
CA ILE A 62 -16.10 11.39 7.04
C ILE A 62 -16.62 9.96 7.32
N PHE A 63 -15.75 8.96 7.26
CA PHE A 63 -16.13 7.59 7.58
C PHE A 63 -16.58 7.41 9.03
N ALA A 64 -15.89 8.04 9.99
CA ALA A 64 -16.27 7.98 11.41
C ALA A 64 -17.63 8.63 11.68
N LEU A 65 -17.98 9.68 10.92
CA LEU A 65 -19.26 10.37 11.07
C LEU A 65 -20.43 9.60 10.43
N LEU A 66 -20.20 8.97 9.28
CA LEU A 66 -21.27 8.45 8.43
C LEU A 66 -21.41 6.92 8.45
N THR A 67 -20.40 6.19 8.92
CA THR A 67 -20.40 4.73 8.92
C THR A 67 -20.24 4.16 10.32
N PRO A 68 -20.87 3.00 10.63
CA PRO A 68 -20.74 2.35 11.94
C PRO A 68 -19.44 1.53 12.08
N THR A 69 -18.53 1.61 11.10
CA THR A 69 -17.37 0.73 10.98
C THR A 69 -16.45 0.83 12.20
N ARG A 70 -16.30 -0.27 12.96
CA ARG A 70 -15.30 -0.39 14.03
C ARG A 70 -13.96 -0.81 13.43
N TRP A 71 -12.97 0.07 13.51
CA TRP A 71 -11.59 -0.23 13.14
C TRP A 71 -10.82 -0.78 14.35
N ASP A 72 -10.53 -2.08 14.34
CA ASP A 72 -9.80 -2.80 15.39
C ASP A 72 -8.31 -2.86 14.98
N ILE A 73 -7.53 -1.87 15.42
CA ILE A 73 -6.13 -1.69 15.00
C ILE A 73 -5.21 -2.11 16.14
N ARG A 74 -4.37 -3.11 15.91
CA ARG A 74 -3.50 -3.75 16.90
C ARG A 74 -2.03 -3.60 16.52
N GLY A 75 -1.14 -3.50 17.52
CA GLY A 75 0.31 -3.56 17.33
C GLY A 75 1.00 -2.31 16.75
N ASN A 76 0.40 -1.11 16.85
CA ASN A 76 0.93 0.13 16.29
C ASN A 76 1.65 1.07 17.29
N ALA A 77 2.03 0.57 18.46
CA ALA A 77 2.44 1.41 19.59
C ALA A 77 3.77 2.16 19.38
N GLU A 78 4.63 1.72 18.45
CA GLU A 78 6.00 2.25 18.29
C GLU A 78 6.25 2.94 16.94
N LEU A 79 5.19 3.23 16.17
CA LEU A 79 5.33 3.85 14.86
C LEU A 79 5.77 5.32 14.98
N ARG A 80 6.72 5.72 14.13
CA ARG A 80 7.27 7.08 14.06
C ARG A 80 7.20 7.64 12.64
N GLN A 81 7.23 8.97 12.51
CA GLN A 81 7.17 9.64 11.19
C GLN A 81 8.53 10.03 10.61
N ASP A 82 9.62 9.86 11.36
CA ASP A 82 10.97 10.29 11.01
C ASP A 82 11.83 9.19 10.37
N CYS A 83 11.29 7.97 10.23
CA CYS A 83 11.97 6.83 9.63
C CYS A 83 11.10 6.12 8.58
N SER A 84 11.72 5.36 7.68
CA SER A 84 11.01 4.67 6.59
C SER A 84 10.60 3.26 6.97
N TYR A 85 9.48 2.79 6.40
CA TYR A 85 8.95 1.45 6.64
C TYR A 85 8.62 0.74 5.34
N LEU A 86 8.74 -0.59 5.35
CA LEU A 86 8.17 -1.45 4.32
C LEU A 86 6.95 -2.17 4.90
N VAL A 87 5.77 -1.80 4.44
CA VAL A 87 4.53 -2.50 4.79
C VAL A 87 4.33 -3.67 3.84
N ILE A 88 4.18 -4.87 4.38
CA ILE A 88 3.80 -6.08 3.64
C ILE A 88 2.41 -6.49 4.10
N SER A 89 1.47 -6.64 3.17
CA SER A 89 0.09 -6.96 3.51
C SER A 89 -0.54 -7.99 2.56
N ASN A 90 -1.54 -8.72 3.07
CA ASN A 90 -2.49 -9.45 2.24
C ASN A 90 -3.45 -8.48 1.54
N HIS A 91 -4.04 -8.91 0.41
CA HIS A 91 -4.87 -8.06 -0.42
C HIS A 91 -6.20 -8.72 -0.73
N GLN A 92 -7.30 -8.16 -0.23
CA GLN A 92 -8.64 -8.77 -0.35
C GLN A 92 -9.65 -7.79 -0.95
N SER A 93 -9.58 -6.50 -0.61
CA SER A 93 -10.60 -5.53 -0.98
C SER A 93 -10.03 -4.16 -1.36
N TRP A 94 -10.86 -3.33 -1.98
CA TRP A 94 -10.62 -1.89 -2.03
C TRP A 94 -10.65 -1.24 -0.64
N VAL A 95 -11.35 -1.86 0.32
CA VAL A 95 -11.40 -1.43 1.73
C VAL A 95 -10.02 -1.53 2.39
N ASP A 96 -9.09 -2.30 1.82
CA ASP A 96 -7.72 -2.41 2.33
C ASP A 96 -7.02 -1.05 2.39
N ILE A 97 -7.26 -0.17 1.40
CA ILE A 97 -6.63 1.16 1.38
C ILE A 97 -7.16 2.06 2.52
N PRO A 98 -8.49 2.25 2.71
CA PRO A 98 -9.02 2.90 3.91
C PRO A 98 -8.54 2.28 5.23
N ALA A 99 -8.39 0.95 5.30
CA ALA A 99 -7.86 0.28 6.49
C ALA A 99 -6.42 0.71 6.80
N LEU A 100 -5.55 0.76 5.78
CA LEU A 100 -4.20 1.28 5.91
C LEU A 100 -4.17 2.78 6.25
N VAL A 101 -5.06 3.59 5.65
CA VAL A 101 -5.22 5.01 6.02
C VAL A 101 -5.54 5.14 7.51
N GLN A 102 -6.50 4.36 8.02
CA GLN A 102 -6.87 4.38 9.44
C GLN A 102 -5.71 3.95 10.34
N ALA A 103 -4.95 2.95 9.90
CA ALA A 103 -3.83 2.40 10.66
C ALA A 103 -2.60 3.32 10.71
N PHE A 104 -2.28 3.99 9.60
CA PHE A 104 -0.96 4.61 9.41
C PHE A 104 -0.97 6.13 9.19
N ASN A 105 -2.08 6.73 8.76
CA ASN A 105 -2.11 8.18 8.49
C ASN A 105 -1.68 8.98 9.72
N ARG A 106 -0.64 9.79 9.56
CA ARG A 106 0.01 10.60 10.61
C ARG A 106 0.69 9.82 11.75
N LYS A 107 0.89 8.50 11.58
CA LYS A 107 1.63 7.64 12.52
C LYS A 107 2.94 7.11 11.91
N THR A 108 2.96 6.94 10.59
CA THR A 108 4.17 6.70 9.79
C THR A 108 4.33 7.84 8.79
N PRO A 109 5.46 7.94 8.07
CA PRO A 109 5.51 8.81 6.90
C PRO A 109 4.44 8.39 5.88
N TYR A 110 3.94 9.35 5.11
CA TYR A 110 2.88 9.11 4.13
C TYR A 110 3.21 7.94 3.21
N PHE A 111 2.28 6.99 3.11
CA PHE A 111 2.55 5.71 2.46
C PHE A 111 2.31 5.76 0.95
N LYS A 112 3.15 5.05 0.20
CA LYS A 112 3.11 4.96 -1.26
C LYS A 112 2.95 3.51 -1.71
N PHE A 113 2.27 3.35 -2.84
CA PHE A 113 2.07 2.05 -3.51
C PHE A 113 2.75 2.07 -4.87
N PHE A 114 3.16 0.89 -5.35
CA PHE A 114 3.44 0.70 -6.77
C PHE A 114 2.13 0.66 -7.57
N LEU A 115 1.81 1.79 -8.21
CA LEU A 115 0.58 1.96 -8.97
C LEU A 115 0.71 1.34 -10.35
N LYS A 116 -0.41 0.89 -10.90
CA LYS A 116 -0.48 0.55 -12.32
C LYS A 116 -0.41 1.83 -13.16
N GLN A 117 0.27 1.79 -14.30
CA GLN A 117 0.43 2.98 -15.14
C GLN A 117 -0.91 3.62 -15.55
N GLU A 118 -1.96 2.83 -15.76
CA GLU A 118 -3.28 3.32 -16.17
C GLU A 118 -3.90 4.27 -15.14
N LEU A 119 -3.50 4.20 -13.88
CA LEU A 119 -4.03 5.05 -12.81
C LEU A 119 -3.62 6.52 -12.93
N ILE A 120 -2.63 6.84 -13.78
CA ILE A 120 -2.27 8.24 -14.05
C ILE A 120 -3.40 9.01 -14.76
N TRP A 121 -4.30 8.29 -15.44
CA TRP A 121 -5.40 8.87 -16.21
C TRP A 121 -6.68 9.06 -15.41
N VAL A 122 -6.72 8.62 -14.14
CA VAL A 122 -7.88 8.84 -13.28
C VAL A 122 -7.95 10.34 -12.95
N PRO A 123 -9.07 11.04 -13.27
CA PRO A 123 -9.19 12.47 -13.02
C PRO A 123 -8.89 12.83 -11.56
N PHE A 124 -8.13 13.90 -11.36
CA PHE A 124 -7.62 14.42 -10.07
C PHE A 124 -6.65 13.48 -9.34
N LEU A 125 -7.00 12.21 -9.13
CA LEU A 125 -6.16 11.24 -8.42
C LEU A 125 -4.85 10.95 -9.15
N GLY A 126 -4.87 10.81 -10.48
CA GLY A 126 -3.66 10.60 -11.28
C GLY A 126 -2.65 11.72 -11.12
N LEU A 127 -3.12 12.97 -11.12
CA LEU A 127 -2.29 14.16 -10.88
C LEU A 127 -1.77 14.22 -9.43
N ALA A 128 -2.60 13.86 -8.45
CA ALA A 128 -2.18 13.76 -7.06
C ALA A 128 -1.08 12.72 -6.87
N PHE A 129 -1.26 11.52 -7.43
CA PHE A 129 -0.27 10.44 -7.39
C PHE A 129 1.06 10.86 -8.04
N TRP A 130 0.99 11.55 -9.18
CA TRP A 130 2.19 12.12 -9.81
C TRP A 130 2.88 13.16 -8.93
N ALA A 131 2.13 14.09 -8.34
CA ALA A 131 2.65 15.12 -7.45
C ALA A 131 3.31 14.53 -6.18
N LEU A 132 2.76 13.43 -5.68
CA LEU A 132 3.28 12.66 -4.55
C LEU A 132 4.44 11.72 -4.92
N ASP A 133 4.94 11.75 -6.16
CA ASP A 133 5.98 10.86 -6.68
C ASP A 133 5.63 9.36 -6.52
N TYR A 134 4.37 8.96 -6.72
CA TYR A 134 4.03 7.54 -6.72
C TYR A 134 4.72 6.83 -7.91
N PRO A 135 5.29 5.64 -7.70
CA PRO A 135 5.88 4.85 -8.77
C PRO A 135 4.77 4.23 -9.63
N PHE A 136 4.74 4.59 -10.91
CA PHE A 136 3.86 3.98 -11.90
C PHE A 136 4.58 2.83 -12.62
N MET A 137 4.02 1.64 -12.48
CA MET A 137 4.58 0.38 -12.96
C MET A 137 3.92 -0.06 -14.26
N LYS A 138 4.77 -0.42 -15.23
CA LYS A 138 4.38 -1.19 -16.41
C LYS A 138 4.56 -2.67 -16.10
N ARG A 139 3.46 -3.41 -15.97
CA ARG A 139 3.52 -4.86 -15.73
C ARG A 139 3.53 -5.59 -17.07
N TYR A 140 4.71 -5.96 -17.54
CA TYR A 140 4.83 -6.74 -18.77
C TYR A 140 4.43 -8.19 -18.53
N SER A 141 3.59 -8.74 -19.42
CA SER A 141 3.27 -10.16 -19.38
C SER A 141 4.46 -10.98 -19.89
N ARG A 142 4.55 -12.25 -19.47
CA ARG A 142 5.59 -13.17 -19.95
C ARG A 142 5.61 -13.26 -21.48
N ALA A 143 4.44 -13.44 -22.09
CA ALA A 143 4.29 -13.47 -23.55
C ALA A 143 4.71 -12.16 -24.23
N PHE A 144 4.52 -11.01 -23.59
CA PHE A 144 4.99 -9.73 -24.12
C PHE A 144 6.53 -9.62 -24.08
N LEU A 145 7.15 -10.04 -22.96
CA LEU A 145 8.60 -10.02 -22.78
C LEU A 145 9.33 -11.00 -23.73
N GLU A 146 8.74 -12.17 -23.97
CA GLU A 146 9.26 -13.14 -24.94
C GLU A 146 9.30 -12.54 -26.36
N LYS A 147 8.29 -11.73 -26.72
CA LYS A 147 8.26 -11.00 -28.00
C LYS A 147 9.09 -9.73 -28.02
N ASN A 148 9.40 -9.15 -26.85
CA ASN A 148 10.15 -7.90 -26.71
C ASN A 148 11.27 -8.05 -25.66
N PRO A 149 12.35 -8.80 -25.97
CA PRO A 149 13.41 -9.07 -25.00
C PRO A 149 14.09 -7.80 -24.44
N HIS A 150 14.18 -6.74 -25.25
CA HIS A 150 14.74 -5.45 -24.86
C HIS A 150 13.93 -4.71 -23.77
N MET A 151 12.70 -5.16 -23.49
CA MET A 151 11.85 -4.60 -22.44
C MET A 151 12.06 -5.28 -21.08
N LYS A 152 12.82 -6.38 -21.03
CA LYS A 152 13.16 -7.06 -19.78
C LYS A 152 14.02 -6.13 -18.91
N GLY A 153 13.63 -5.96 -17.65
CA GLY A 153 14.32 -5.09 -16.69
C GLY A 153 13.97 -3.60 -16.78
N LYS A 154 13.17 -3.16 -17.77
CA LYS A 154 12.75 -1.74 -17.87
C LYS A 154 11.85 -1.30 -16.72
N ASP A 155 11.01 -2.19 -16.23
CA ASP A 155 10.19 -1.96 -15.03
C ASP A 155 11.05 -1.82 -13.77
N LEU A 156 12.14 -2.60 -13.69
CA LEU A 156 13.12 -2.48 -12.62
C LEU A 156 13.83 -1.13 -12.64
N GLU A 157 14.30 -0.67 -13.80
CA GLU A 157 14.93 0.66 -13.92
C GLU A 157 14.00 1.78 -13.44
N ILE A 158 12.71 1.73 -13.82
CA ILE A 158 11.70 2.69 -13.36
C ILE A 158 11.51 2.61 -11.85
N THR A 159 11.48 1.39 -11.30
CA THR A 159 11.35 1.15 -9.85
C THR A 159 12.53 1.72 -9.08
N LYS A 160 13.77 1.45 -9.54
CA LYS A 160 15.00 1.99 -8.95
C LYS A 160 14.98 3.51 -8.96
N ALA A 161 14.70 4.12 -10.12
CA ALA A 161 14.60 5.58 -10.23
C ALA A 161 13.53 6.20 -9.32
N ALA A 162 12.41 5.51 -9.10
CA ALA A 162 11.40 5.97 -8.15
C ALA A 162 11.86 5.84 -6.69
N CYS A 163 12.53 4.74 -6.33
CA CYS A 163 13.08 4.56 -4.99
C CYS A 163 14.19 5.58 -4.67
N GLU A 164 15.03 5.98 -5.63
CA GLU A 164 16.03 7.05 -5.42
C GLU A 164 15.38 8.36 -4.96
N LYS A 165 14.17 8.69 -5.44
CA LYS A 165 13.44 9.88 -4.99
C LYS A 165 13.02 9.79 -3.52
N PHE A 166 12.83 8.57 -3.01
CA PHE A 166 12.41 8.32 -1.63
C PHE A 166 13.56 8.32 -0.65
N LYS A 167 14.81 8.22 -1.11
CA LYS A 167 15.99 8.27 -0.22
C LYS A 167 16.15 9.59 0.55
N ARG A 168 15.53 10.67 0.05
CA ARG A 168 15.68 12.02 0.63
C ARG A 168 14.70 12.34 1.76
N LEU A 169 13.58 11.62 1.84
CA LEU A 169 12.52 11.88 2.81
C LEU A 169 11.99 10.54 3.34
N PRO A 170 11.67 10.42 4.64
CA PRO A 170 11.03 9.22 5.17
C PRO A 170 9.79 8.84 4.36
N VAL A 171 9.65 7.55 4.04
CA VAL A 171 8.53 7.01 3.27
C VAL A 171 8.06 5.68 3.84
N THR A 172 6.77 5.41 3.75
CA THR A 172 6.24 4.07 3.98
C THR A 172 5.91 3.44 2.63
N VAL A 173 6.57 2.36 2.24
CA VAL A 173 6.27 1.67 0.97
C VAL A 173 5.38 0.47 1.26
N VAL A 174 4.22 0.42 0.63
CA VAL A 174 3.26 -0.68 0.80
C VAL A 174 3.35 -1.66 -0.35
N ASN A 175 3.47 -2.94 -0.02
CA ASN A 175 3.54 -4.03 -0.97
C ASN A 175 2.51 -5.12 -0.65
N TYR A 176 1.63 -5.39 -1.62
CA TYR A 176 0.70 -6.51 -1.61
C TYR A 176 1.30 -7.66 -2.41
N LEU A 177 1.89 -8.65 -1.72
CA LEU A 177 2.72 -9.64 -2.42
C LEU A 177 1.92 -10.59 -3.31
N GLU A 178 0.61 -10.70 -3.09
CA GLU A 178 -0.33 -11.43 -3.96
C GLU A 178 -0.41 -10.81 -5.37
N GLY A 179 -0.13 -9.50 -5.48
CA GLY A 179 -0.18 -8.73 -6.72
C GLY A 179 -1.59 -8.51 -7.29
N THR A 180 -2.61 -9.12 -6.68
CA THR A 180 -4.04 -9.00 -6.99
C THR A 180 -4.87 -9.32 -5.75
N ARG A 181 -6.12 -8.86 -5.71
CA ARG A 181 -7.05 -9.20 -4.63
C ARG A 181 -7.38 -10.69 -4.62
N PHE A 182 -7.34 -11.28 -3.45
CA PHE A 182 -7.74 -12.64 -3.15
C PHE A 182 -9.17 -12.91 -3.63
N THR A 183 -9.37 -14.05 -4.29
CA THR A 183 -10.68 -14.66 -4.48
C THR A 183 -10.53 -16.17 -4.41
N PRO A 184 -11.55 -16.93 -3.95
CA PRO A 184 -11.50 -18.40 -3.95
C PRO A 184 -11.15 -18.99 -5.32
N ALA A 185 -11.67 -18.39 -6.40
CA ALA A 185 -11.36 -18.80 -7.76
C ALA A 185 -9.87 -18.68 -8.11
N LYS A 186 -9.21 -17.57 -7.76
CA LYS A 186 -7.77 -17.38 -7.99
C LYS A 186 -6.92 -18.27 -7.09
N GLN A 187 -7.37 -18.50 -5.86
CA GLN A 187 -6.72 -19.41 -4.93
C GLN A 187 -6.69 -20.84 -5.48
N ALA A 188 -7.85 -21.33 -5.95
CA ALA A 188 -7.95 -22.64 -6.58
C ALA A 188 -7.14 -22.72 -7.88
N GLN A 189 -7.23 -21.70 -8.75
CA GLN A 189 -6.53 -21.66 -10.04
C GLN A 189 -5.01 -21.79 -9.89
N GLN A 190 -4.41 -21.13 -8.92
CA GLN A 190 -2.97 -21.19 -8.70
C GLN A 190 -2.54 -22.36 -7.79
N GLN A 191 -3.49 -23.14 -7.26
CA GLN A 191 -3.27 -24.17 -6.24
C GLN A 191 -2.46 -23.59 -5.06
N SER A 192 -3.00 -22.54 -4.44
CA SER A 192 -2.35 -21.91 -3.29
C SER A 192 -2.20 -22.92 -2.15
N PRO A 193 -1.01 -23.06 -1.52
CA PRO A 193 -0.84 -23.92 -0.35
C PRO A 193 -1.41 -23.29 0.93
N TYR A 194 -1.85 -22.03 0.86
CA TYR A 194 -2.38 -21.26 1.98
C TYR A 194 -3.91 -21.26 1.98
N ARG A 195 -4.52 -21.26 3.17
CA ARG A 195 -5.99 -21.33 3.31
C ARG A 195 -6.68 -20.00 3.04
N TYR A 196 -6.03 -18.88 3.36
CA TYR A 196 -6.61 -17.53 3.30
C TYR A 196 -5.88 -16.58 2.37
N LEU A 197 -4.84 -17.05 1.68
CA LEU A 197 -3.95 -16.21 0.87
C LEU A 197 -3.70 -16.78 -0.52
N LEU A 198 -3.41 -15.90 -1.48
CA LEU A 198 -2.81 -16.29 -2.77
C LEU A 198 -1.29 -16.56 -2.62
N LYS A 199 -0.65 -17.15 -3.64
CA LYS A 199 0.81 -17.33 -3.63
C LYS A 199 1.51 -15.96 -3.69
N PRO A 200 2.46 -15.67 -2.80
CA PRO A 200 3.16 -14.40 -2.81
C PRO A 200 4.18 -14.31 -3.95
N LYS A 201 4.51 -13.09 -4.36
CA LYS A 201 5.54 -12.80 -5.36
C LYS A 201 6.69 -12.03 -4.71
N ALA A 202 7.84 -12.70 -4.56
CA ALA A 202 9.00 -12.14 -3.87
C ALA A 202 9.72 -11.01 -4.64
N GLY A 203 9.62 -10.97 -5.97
CA GLY A 203 10.39 -10.00 -6.77
C GLY A 203 10.11 -8.54 -6.41
N GLY A 204 8.83 -8.17 -6.24
CA GLY A 204 8.46 -6.79 -5.90
C GLY A 204 9.04 -6.33 -4.56
N VAL A 205 9.05 -7.20 -3.55
CA VAL A 205 9.60 -6.87 -2.23
C VAL A 205 11.12 -6.86 -2.24
N ALA A 206 11.76 -7.80 -2.96
CA ALA A 206 13.21 -7.82 -3.13
C ALA A 206 13.73 -6.50 -3.74
N PHE A 207 12.99 -5.91 -4.70
CA PHE A 207 13.38 -4.63 -5.27
C PHE A 207 13.30 -3.46 -4.29
N VAL A 208 12.27 -3.43 -3.44
CA VAL A 208 12.17 -2.38 -2.40
C VAL A 208 13.32 -2.52 -1.41
N LEU A 209 13.62 -3.75 -0.98
CA LEU A 209 14.70 -4.02 -0.04
C LEU A 209 16.08 -3.68 -0.63
N ALA A 210 16.33 -4.01 -1.90
CA ALA A 210 17.58 -3.66 -2.57
C ALA A 210 17.75 -2.14 -2.76
N ALA A 211 16.64 -1.40 -2.98
CA ALA A 211 16.71 0.02 -3.27
C ALA A 211 16.67 0.92 -2.02
N LEU A 212 15.94 0.50 -0.98
CA LEU A 212 15.66 1.31 0.22
C LEU A 212 16.11 0.66 1.52
N GLY A 213 16.63 -0.58 1.50
CA GLY A 213 16.91 -1.38 2.70
C GLY A 213 17.72 -0.64 3.78
N GLU A 214 18.72 0.14 3.40
CA GLU A 214 19.55 0.91 4.34
C GLU A 214 18.79 2.06 5.04
N GLN A 215 17.67 2.53 4.48
CA GLN A 215 16.84 3.59 5.05
C GLN A 215 15.63 3.03 5.82
N LEU A 216 15.29 1.75 5.63
CA LEU A 216 14.17 1.11 6.29
C LEU A 216 14.52 0.81 7.75
N ASP A 217 13.69 1.32 8.66
CA ASP A 217 13.80 1.03 10.10
C ASP A 217 13.26 -0.37 10.42
N ALA A 218 12.12 -0.73 9.81
CA ALA A 218 11.49 -2.02 10.01
C ALA A 218 10.59 -2.44 8.84
N VAL A 219 10.28 -3.74 8.82
CA VAL A 219 9.18 -4.30 8.02
C VAL A 219 7.93 -4.35 8.89
N LEU A 220 6.84 -3.77 8.41
CA LEU A 220 5.53 -3.85 9.05
C LEU A 220 4.72 -4.95 8.36
N ASP A 221 4.64 -6.10 8.99
CA ASP A 221 3.79 -7.21 8.55
C ASP A 221 2.34 -6.94 8.97
N VAL A 222 1.51 -6.53 8.01
CA VAL A 222 0.13 -6.11 8.23
C VAL A 222 -0.82 -7.21 7.80
N THR A 223 -1.70 -7.61 8.70
CA THR A 223 -2.72 -8.62 8.44
C THR A 223 -4.09 -7.96 8.50
N LEU A 224 -4.75 -7.90 7.34
CA LEU A 224 -6.10 -7.38 7.20
C LEU A 224 -7.10 -8.52 7.27
N VAL A 225 -8.10 -8.40 8.15
CA VAL A 225 -9.18 -9.39 8.29
C VAL A 225 -10.53 -8.70 8.28
N TYR A 226 -11.41 -9.20 7.42
CA TYR A 226 -12.84 -8.90 7.38
C TYR A 226 -13.57 -10.07 8.05
N PRO A 227 -14.03 -9.90 9.30
CA PRO A 227 -14.57 -10.99 10.11
C PRO A 227 -15.93 -11.49 9.60
N ASP A 228 -16.67 -10.62 8.89
CA ASP A 228 -17.93 -10.99 8.25
C ASP A 228 -17.73 -12.14 7.24
N GLN A 229 -18.82 -12.82 6.90
CA GLN A 229 -18.78 -14.00 6.03
C GLN A 229 -18.23 -13.68 4.62
N GLN A 230 -18.47 -12.45 4.14
CA GLN A 230 -18.03 -12.00 2.84
C GLN A 230 -17.04 -10.84 2.96
N VAL A 231 -16.01 -10.86 2.11
CA VAL A 231 -15.09 -9.73 1.97
C VAL A 231 -15.87 -8.55 1.37
N PRO A 232 -15.88 -7.37 2.02
CA PRO A 232 -16.72 -6.27 1.60
C PRO A 232 -16.20 -5.61 0.32
N GLY A 233 -17.11 -5.11 -0.50
CA GLY A 233 -16.80 -4.18 -1.57
C GLY A 233 -16.61 -2.76 -1.05
N PHE A 234 -16.15 -1.86 -1.93
CA PHE A 234 -15.98 -0.45 -1.54
C PHE A 234 -17.32 0.25 -1.26
N TRP A 235 -18.37 -0.12 -2.00
CA TRP A 235 -19.71 0.42 -1.75
C TRP A 235 -20.24 0.02 -0.37
N ASP A 236 -19.94 -1.19 0.10
CA ASP A 236 -20.38 -1.65 1.42
C ASP A 236 -19.78 -0.78 2.52
N LEU A 237 -18.52 -0.36 2.37
CA LEU A 237 -17.93 0.63 3.28
C LEU A 237 -18.64 1.99 3.17
N LEU A 238 -18.78 2.53 1.96
CA LEU A 238 -19.40 3.85 1.72
C LEU A 238 -20.84 3.93 2.25
N SER A 239 -21.59 2.84 2.15
CA SER A 239 -23.00 2.76 2.56
C SER A 239 -23.19 2.32 4.02
N GLY A 240 -22.09 2.14 4.77
CA GLY A 240 -22.10 1.81 6.19
C GLY A 240 -22.53 0.37 6.49
N GLN A 241 -22.29 -0.56 5.58
CA GLN A 241 -22.61 -1.99 5.73
C GLN A 241 -21.44 -2.80 6.32
N VAL A 242 -20.24 -2.23 6.41
CA VAL A 242 -19.08 -2.88 7.04
C VAL A 242 -19.12 -2.64 8.54
N ALA A 243 -19.32 -3.68 9.33
CA ALA A 243 -19.42 -3.56 10.79
C ALA A 243 -18.03 -3.41 11.44
N LYS A 244 -17.06 -4.21 11.00
CA LYS A 244 -15.74 -4.30 11.63
C LYS A 244 -14.65 -4.58 10.61
N VAL A 245 -13.50 -3.94 10.79
CA VAL A 245 -12.26 -4.26 10.08
C VAL A 245 -11.15 -4.45 11.10
N ILE A 246 -10.42 -5.55 11.01
CA ILE A 246 -9.28 -5.84 11.89
C ILE A 246 -7.99 -5.59 11.10
N VAL A 247 -7.11 -4.79 11.70
CA VAL A 247 -5.77 -4.50 11.20
C VAL A 247 -4.77 -4.88 12.28
N ASP A 248 -4.10 -6.01 12.09
CA ASP A 248 -3.06 -6.50 13.00
C ASP A 248 -1.69 -6.16 12.41
N ILE A 249 -0.88 -5.42 13.16
CA ILE A 249 0.44 -4.94 12.71
C ILE A 249 1.50 -5.62 13.55
N ARG A 250 2.46 -6.28 12.88
CA ARG A 250 3.65 -6.84 13.51
C ARG A 250 4.89 -6.12 12.97
N THR A 251 5.65 -5.50 13.85
CA THR A 251 6.95 -4.93 13.51
C THR A 251 7.99 -6.05 13.48
N LEU A 252 8.65 -6.22 12.35
CA LEU A 252 9.72 -7.20 12.16
C LEU A 252 11.03 -6.45 11.94
N PRO A 253 12.11 -6.81 12.67
CA PRO A 253 13.41 -6.24 12.40
C PRO A 253 13.85 -6.61 10.99
N LEU A 254 14.54 -5.68 10.33
CA LEU A 254 15.04 -5.91 8.99
C LEU A 254 16.36 -6.68 9.07
N ASP A 255 16.39 -7.89 8.50
CA ASP A 255 17.63 -8.64 8.32
C ASP A 255 18.48 -7.97 7.23
N PRO A 256 19.68 -7.44 7.55
CA PRO A 256 20.53 -6.77 6.56
C PRO A 256 20.94 -7.64 5.38
N THR A 257 20.91 -8.97 5.53
CA THR A 257 21.24 -9.90 4.44
C THR A 257 20.23 -9.84 3.31
N LEU A 258 18.96 -9.52 3.60
CA LEU A 258 17.88 -9.40 2.61
C LEU A 258 17.98 -8.11 1.76
N CYS A 259 18.82 -7.16 2.15
CA CYS A 259 18.97 -5.87 1.47
C CYS A 259 20.16 -5.83 0.49
N ARG A 260 21.10 -6.78 0.59
CA ARG A 260 22.41 -6.70 -0.07
C ARG A 260 22.61 -7.68 -1.24
N GLY A 261 21.61 -8.49 -1.57
CA GLY A 261 21.71 -9.48 -2.63
C GLY A 261 21.04 -9.09 -3.95
N ASP A 262 21.34 -9.86 -5.01
CA ASP A 262 20.81 -9.66 -6.35
C ASP A 262 19.74 -10.71 -6.69
N TYR A 263 18.46 -10.35 -6.52
CA TYR A 263 17.34 -11.26 -6.79
C TYR A 263 17.26 -11.71 -8.26
N GLU A 264 17.77 -10.92 -9.19
CA GLU A 264 17.69 -11.20 -10.62
C GLU A 264 18.80 -12.12 -11.10
N ASN A 265 20.04 -11.94 -10.62
CA ASN A 265 21.20 -12.64 -11.15
C ASN A 265 21.81 -13.68 -10.20
N ASP A 266 21.45 -13.68 -8.91
CA ASP A 266 21.93 -14.66 -7.93
C ASP A 266 20.83 -15.67 -7.56
N PRO A 267 20.92 -16.94 -8.03
CA PRO A 267 19.96 -17.98 -7.69
C PRO A 267 19.88 -18.30 -6.19
N ALA A 268 21.00 -18.23 -5.46
CA ALA A 268 21.03 -18.55 -4.04
C ALA A 268 20.32 -17.46 -3.23
N PHE A 269 20.60 -16.19 -3.54
CA PHE A 269 19.89 -15.07 -2.91
C PHE A 269 18.39 -15.07 -3.29
N ARG A 270 18.05 -15.41 -4.53
CA ARG A 270 16.65 -15.56 -4.94
C ARG A 270 15.92 -16.61 -4.10
N GLN A 271 16.56 -17.76 -3.85
CA GLN A 271 15.99 -18.80 -3.00
C GLN A 271 15.82 -18.30 -1.56
N GLN A 272 16.85 -17.67 -0.98
CA GLN A 272 16.78 -17.08 0.36
C GLN A 272 15.60 -16.09 0.51
N MET A 273 15.43 -15.19 -0.47
CA MET A 273 14.31 -14.25 -0.51
C MET A 273 12.96 -14.94 -0.61
N GLN A 274 12.86 -16.02 -1.39
CA GLN A 274 11.63 -16.80 -1.52
C GLN A 274 11.30 -17.52 -0.21
N ASP A 275 12.30 -18.13 0.44
CA ASP A 275 12.12 -18.83 1.72
C ASP A 275 11.67 -17.86 2.82
N TRP A 276 12.28 -16.68 2.91
CA TRP A 276 11.86 -15.64 3.84
C TRP A 276 10.41 -15.19 3.61
N VAL A 277 10.04 -14.94 2.35
CA VAL A 277 8.66 -14.58 1.98
C VAL A 277 7.70 -15.73 2.32
N SER A 278 8.07 -16.99 2.05
CA SER A 278 7.24 -18.15 2.37
C SER A 278 7.02 -18.31 3.86
N ALA A 279 8.05 -18.13 4.69
CA ALA A 279 7.92 -18.16 6.15
C ALA A 279 6.99 -17.04 6.66
N LEU A 280 7.16 -15.81 6.15
CA LEU A 280 6.26 -14.69 6.45
C LEU A 280 4.81 -15.02 6.09
N TRP A 281 4.59 -15.64 4.93
CA TRP A 281 3.27 -15.95 4.42
C TRP A 281 2.58 -17.08 5.20
N GLN A 282 3.32 -18.11 5.60
CA GLN A 282 2.81 -19.17 6.48
C GLN A 282 2.37 -18.60 7.83
N ALA A 283 3.20 -17.74 8.44
CA ALA A 283 2.86 -17.08 9.70
C ALA A 283 1.62 -16.18 9.55
N LYS A 284 1.49 -15.47 8.42
CA LYS A 284 0.32 -14.64 8.13
C LYS A 284 -0.95 -15.46 7.94
N ASP A 285 -0.89 -16.60 7.25
CA ASP A 285 -2.05 -17.47 7.04
C ASP A 285 -2.59 -18.00 8.37
N ALA A 286 -1.70 -18.46 9.25
CA ALA A 286 -2.05 -18.86 10.61
C ALA A 286 -2.64 -17.70 11.41
N ARG A 287 -2.02 -16.50 11.33
CA ARG A 287 -2.53 -15.31 12.02
C ARG A 287 -3.93 -14.90 11.56
N ILE A 288 -4.24 -15.03 10.27
CA ILE A 288 -5.60 -14.80 9.76
C ILE A 288 -6.59 -15.79 10.39
N ALA A 289 -6.20 -17.06 10.54
CA ALA A 289 -7.04 -18.07 11.19
C ALA A 289 -7.37 -17.66 12.63
N ASP A 290 -6.35 -17.30 13.42
CA ASP A 290 -6.50 -16.87 14.82
C ASP A 290 -7.43 -15.65 14.94
N LEU A 291 -7.17 -14.60 14.14
CA LEU A 291 -7.96 -13.37 14.17
C LEU A 291 -9.42 -13.58 13.75
N ARG A 292 -9.68 -14.52 12.83
CA ARG A 292 -11.05 -14.90 12.45
C ARG A 292 -11.74 -15.68 13.56
N HIS A 293 -11.01 -16.54 14.28
CA HIS A 293 -11.55 -17.27 15.42
C HIS A 293 -11.88 -16.33 16.58
N ASP A 294 -10.97 -15.43 16.96
CA ASP A 294 -11.17 -14.42 18.02
C ASP A 294 -12.32 -13.43 17.72
N ALA A 295 -12.66 -13.27 16.44
CA ALA A 295 -13.71 -12.38 16.00
C ALA A 295 -15.10 -13.05 15.88
N GLN A 296 -15.17 -14.38 16.04
CA GLN A 296 -16.44 -15.07 16.18
C GLN A 296 -17.07 -14.70 17.53
N PRO A 297 -18.38 -14.38 17.55
CA PRO A 297 -19.10 -14.07 18.78
C PRO A 297 -19.21 -15.28 19.72
#